data_AF-A0A133U5J1-F1
#
_entry.id   AF-A0A133U5J1-F1
#
_cell.length_a   1.000
_cell.length_b   1.000
_cell.length_c   1.000
_cell.angle_alpha   90.00
_cell.angle_beta   90.00
_cell.angle_gamma   90.00
#
_symmetry.space_group_name_H-M   'P 1'
#
loop_
_entity.id
_entity.type
_entity.pdbx_description
1 polymer ?
#
loop_
_entity_poly.entity_id
_entity_poly.type
_entity_poly.pdbx_seq_one_letter_code
_entity_poly.pdbx_strand_id
1 'polypeptide(L)' 'IGKGGLSQSVAEGIGKLGCVYLSFTGGAGALAARSIESVEEVLWKDLGLAEAMWVLGVKDFGPLVVGVDTSGNNLY' A
#
# COMPACT_ATOMS: atom_id res chain seq x y z
N ILE A 1 -0.52 -0.02 1.95
CA ILE A 1 0.81 -0.31 1.38
C ILE A 1 1.42 1.01 0.95
N GLY A 2 2.71 1.27 1.18
CA GLY A 2 3.33 2.54 0.77
C GLY A 2 4.85 2.55 0.92
N LYS A 3 5.46 3.74 0.88
CA LYS A 3 6.88 3.95 1.15
C LYS A 3 7.07 5.15 2.08
N GLY A 4 8.21 5.20 2.78
CA GLY A 4 8.60 6.35 3.61
C GLY A 4 8.09 6.30 5.06
N GLY A 5 7.37 5.24 5.44
CA GLY A 5 6.84 5.09 6.78
C GLY A 5 5.60 5.96 7.05
N LEU A 6 5.15 5.93 8.30
CA LEU A 6 4.04 6.71 8.80
C LEU A 6 4.45 7.44 10.08
N SER A 7 3.82 8.57 10.37
CA SER A 7 4.01 9.23 11.65
C SER A 7 3.46 8.38 12.79
N GLN A 8 4.01 8.55 13.99
CA GLN A 8 3.55 7.83 15.18
C GLN A 8 2.04 8.00 15.45
N SER A 9 1.52 9.22 15.24
CA SER A 9 0.08 9.51 15.37
C SER A 9 -0.79 8.67 14.43
N VAL A 10 -0.32 8.40 13.21
CA VAL A 10 -1.04 7.57 12.24
C VAL A 10 -0.89 6.09 12.61
N ALA A 11 0.30 5.67 13.07
CA ALA A 11 0.54 4.30 13.52
C ALA A 11 -0.40 3.89 14.67
N GLU A 12 -0.58 4.77 15.67
CA GLU A 12 -1.54 4.57 16.76
C GLU A 12 -2.99 4.46 16.26
N GLY A 13 -3.37 5.28 15.27
CA GLY A 13 -4.69 5.23 14.65
C GLY A 13 -4.94 3.91 13.92
N ILE A 14 -3.98 3.46 13.12
CA ILE A 14 -4.03 2.18 12.39
C ILE A 14 -4.14 1.01 13.35
N GLY A 15 -3.35 1.00 14.44
CA GLY A 15 -3.40 -0.05 15.47
C GLY A 15 -4.78 -0.13 16.14
N LYS A 16 -5.38 1.01 16.50
CA LYS A 16 -6.75 1.05 17.07
C LYS A 16 -7.83 0.52 16.12
N LEU A 17 -7.59 0.61 14.81
CA LEU A 17 -8.48 0.10 13.77
C LEU A 17 -8.21 -1.38 13.43
N GLY A 18 -7.19 -2.00 14.04
CA GLY A 18 -6.77 -3.37 13.70
C GLY A 18 -6.15 -3.49 12.31
N CYS A 19 -5.64 -2.38 11.76
CA CYS A 19 -5.03 -2.32 10.44
C CYS A 19 -3.51 -2.54 10.51
N VAL A 20 -2.90 -2.79 9.36
CA VAL A 20 -1.45 -2.95 9.18
C VAL A 20 -0.94 -2.00 8.10
N TYR A 21 0.21 -1.38 8.32
CA TYR A 21 0.94 -0.70 7.26
C TYR A 21 2.04 -1.60 6.71
N LEU A 22 1.97 -1.87 5.41
CA LEU A 22 2.94 -2.63 4.66
C LEU A 22 3.83 -1.69 3.84
N SER A 23 5.13 -1.70 4.12
CA SER A 23 6.13 -0.92 3.42
C SER A 23 6.62 -1.69 2.18
N PHE A 24 6.65 -1.01 1.04
CA PHE A 24 7.14 -1.51 -0.24
C PHE A 24 8.46 -0.83 -0.62
N THR A 25 9.36 -1.58 -1.24
CA THR A 25 10.67 -1.09 -1.66
C THR A 25 10.56 -0.04 -2.77
N GLY A 26 10.81 1.22 -2.43
CA GLY A 26 10.78 2.33 -3.38
C GLY A 26 11.75 2.12 -4.56
N GLY A 27 11.34 2.55 -5.76
CA GLY A 27 12.11 2.41 -7.00
C GLY A 27 11.81 1.14 -7.80
N ALA A 28 11.15 0.15 -7.21
CA ALA A 28 10.83 -1.13 -7.86
C ALA A 28 9.43 -1.17 -8.52
N GLY A 29 8.80 -0.01 -8.81
CA GLY A 29 7.42 0.05 -9.29
C GLY A 29 7.16 -0.72 -10.59
N ALA A 30 8.08 -0.63 -11.57
CA ALA A 30 7.97 -1.37 -12.83
C ALA A 30 8.09 -2.89 -12.64
N LEU A 31 8.86 -3.35 -11.63
CA LEU A 31 8.96 -4.77 -11.30
C LEU A 31 7.69 -5.26 -10.61
N ALA A 32 7.17 -4.49 -9.64
CA ALA A 32 5.93 -4.81 -8.94
C ALA A 32 4.70 -4.81 -9.86
N ALA A 33 4.69 -3.98 -10.90
CA ALA A 33 3.62 -3.98 -11.90
C ALA A 33 3.48 -5.34 -12.62
N ARG A 34 4.53 -6.18 -12.65
CA ARG A 34 4.45 -7.54 -13.21
C ARG A 34 3.63 -8.50 -12.35
N SER A 35 3.39 -8.19 -11.08
CA SER A 35 2.52 -8.96 -10.20
C SER A 35 1.03 -8.62 -10.38
N ILE A 36 0.69 -7.63 -11.21
CA ILE A 36 -0.70 -7.28 -11.54
C ILE A 36 -1.19 -8.22 -12.64
N GLU A 37 -2.19 -9.04 -12.34
CA GLU A 37 -2.78 -9.99 -13.29
C GLU A 37 -3.97 -9.39 -14.03
N SER A 38 -4.69 -8.44 -13.42
CA SER A 38 -5.82 -7.78 -14.06
C SER A 38 -6.11 -6.39 -13.48
N VAL A 39 -6.73 -5.55 -14.31
CA VAL A 39 -7.42 -4.32 -13.87
C VAL A 39 -8.91 -4.65 -13.85
N GLU A 40 -9.48 -4.78 -12.66
CA GLU A 40 -10.87 -5.18 -12.46
C GLU A 40 -11.81 -3.99 -12.64
N GLU A 41 -11.41 -2.82 -12.13
CA GLU A 41 -12.19 -1.59 -12.21
C GLU A 41 -11.30 -0.34 -12.17
N VAL A 42 -11.78 0.76 -12.75
CA VAL A 42 -11.15 2.08 -12.65
C VAL A 42 -12.23 3.11 -12.33
N LEU A 43 -12.14 3.68 -11.14
CA LEU A 43 -13.08 4.65 -10.58
C LEU A 43 -12.44 6.05 -10.54
N TRP A 44 -13.28 7.10 -10.54
CA TRP A 44 -12.85 8.52 -10.46
C TRP A 44 -11.83 8.92 -11.55
N LYS A 45 -12.11 8.52 -12.80
CA LYS A 45 -11.23 8.74 -13.97
C LYS A 45 -10.95 10.22 -14.25
N ASP A 46 -11.82 11.11 -13.79
CA ASP A 46 -11.69 12.56 -13.89
C ASP A 46 -10.49 13.10 -13.08
N LEU A 47 -10.00 12.37 -12.08
CA LEU A 47 -8.78 12.72 -11.33
C LEU A 47 -7.49 12.50 -12.15
N GLY A 48 -7.58 11.84 -13.31
CA GLY A 48 -6.44 11.53 -14.19
C GLY A 48 -5.78 10.19 -13.88
N LEU A 49 -4.86 9.76 -14.76
CA LEU A 49 -4.27 8.41 -14.76
C LEU A 49 -3.65 8.02 -13.41
N ALA A 50 -2.92 8.95 -12.77
CA ALA A 50 -2.15 8.68 -11.56
C ALA A 50 -2.97 8.72 -10.27
N GLU A 51 -4.06 9.50 -10.24
CA GLU A 51 -4.85 9.76 -9.03
C GLU A 51 -6.22 9.04 -9.04
N ALA A 52 -6.62 8.45 -10.19
CA ALA A 52 -7.79 7.58 -10.26
C ALA A 52 -7.64 6.37 -9.34
N MET A 53 -8.78 5.81 -8.90
CA MET A 53 -8.78 4.62 -8.04
C MET A 53 -8.81 3.35 -8.90
N TRP A 54 -7.72 2.59 -8.86
CA TRP A 54 -7.56 1.35 -9.60
C TRP A 54 -7.83 0.13 -8.70
N VAL A 55 -8.78 -0.71 -9.09
CA VAL A 55 -9.01 -2.01 -8.46
C VAL A 55 -8.21 -3.05 -9.23
N LEU A 56 -7.20 -3.63 -8.58
CA LEU A 56 -6.20 -4.48 -9.22
C LEU A 56 -6.26 -5.90 -8.64
N GLY A 57 -6.41 -6.88 -9.52
CA GLY A 57 -6.14 -8.28 -9.20
C GLY A 57 -4.64 -8.54 -9.28
N VAL A 58 -4.04 -9.00 -8.18
CA VAL A 58 -2.60 -9.21 -8.07
C VAL A 58 -2.26 -10.61 -7.57
N LYS A 59 -1.12 -11.14 -7.99
CA LYS A 59 -0.55 -12.40 -7.51
C LYS A 59 0.89 -12.22 -7.06
N ASP A 60 1.19 -12.74 -5.88
CA ASP A 60 2.52 -12.67 -5.27
C ASP A 60 3.10 -11.23 -5.24
N PHE A 61 2.26 -10.24 -4.95
CA PHE A 61 2.66 -8.83 -4.90
C PHE A 61 3.56 -8.57 -3.69
N GLY A 62 4.80 -8.16 -3.95
CA GLY A 62 5.78 -7.88 -2.91
C GLY A 62 7.22 -7.86 -3.44
N PRO A 63 8.21 -8.02 -2.54
CA PRO A 63 8.07 -8.24 -1.10
C PRO A 63 7.48 -7.02 -0.37
N LEU A 64 6.80 -7.27 0.75
CA LEU A 64 6.24 -6.27 1.64
C LEU A 64 6.79 -6.48 3.06
N VAL A 65 7.15 -5.40 3.74
CA VAL A 65 7.60 -5.43 5.13
C VAL A 65 6.52 -4.85 6.02
N VAL A 66 6.21 -5.49 7.15
CA VAL A 66 5.34 -4.91 8.16
C VAL A 66 6.05 -3.70 8.77
N GLY A 67 5.60 -2.50 8.39
CA GLY A 67 6.16 -1.24 8.89
C GLY A 67 5.40 -0.70 10.09
N VAL A 68 4.08 -0.95 10.17
CA VAL A 68 3.29 -0.76 11.40
C VAL A 68 2.40 -1.97 11.59
N ASP A 69 2.44 -2.57 12.79
CA ASP A 69 1.59 -3.71 13.12
C ASP A 69 0.22 -3.30 13.72
N THR A 70 -0.64 -4.28 13.98
CA THR A 70 -1.98 -4.05 14.54
C THR A 70 -1.98 -3.57 15.99
N SER A 71 -0.82 -3.60 16.68
CA SER A 71 -0.66 -3.03 18.02
C SER A 71 -0.20 -1.56 17.97
N GLY A 72 0.01 -1.01 16.78
CA GLY A 72 0.55 0.33 16.58
C GLY A 72 2.07 0.42 16.76
N ASN A 73 2.78 -0.71 16.83
CA ASN A 73 4.25 -0.68 16.84
C ASN A 73 4.74 -0.20 15.48
N ASN A 74 5.59 0.82 15.48
CA ASN A 74 6.09 1.48 14.28
C ASN A 74 7.58 1.17 14.09
N LEU A 75 7.97 0.74 12.89
CA LEU A 75 9.37 0.46 12.53
C LEU A 75 10.20 1.75 12.33
N TYR A 76 9.54 2.89 12.14
CA TYR A 76 10.12 4.19 11.86
C TYR A 76 9.91 5.15 13.03
#